data_AF-L8K0C9-F1
#
_entry.id   AF-L8K0C9-F1
#
_cell.length_a   1.000
_cell.length_b   1.000
_cell.length_c   1.000
_cell.angle_alpha   90.00
_cell.angle_beta   90.00
_cell.angle_gamma   90.00
#
_symmetry.space_group_name_H-M   'P 1'
#
loop_
_entity.id
_entity.type
_entity.pdbx_description
1 polymer ?
#
loop_
_entity_poly.entity_id
_entity_poly.type
_entity_poly.pdbx_seq_one_letter_code
_entity_poly.pdbx_strand_id
1 'polypeptide(L)'
;MFYIFTSPNPFELKLYGWWLLPVGVAIGLTFGTRKFQLVISDTNDQEKVKQWTLQFLSENGLNVKDSNENETTLESLKNYNRLFSNWFGTELISVRQTDAKIIIGGPFRLVDRLADSVDTKLRYEKR
;
A
#
# COMPACT_ATOMS: atom_id res chain seq x y z
N MET A 1 49.32 -12.05 -23.06
CA MET A 1 47.98 -12.39 -23.58
C MET A 1 47.06 -11.27 -23.13
N PHE A 2 46.73 -10.32 -24.00
CA PHE A 2 45.90 -9.16 -23.68
C PHE A 2 44.44 -9.48 -23.99
N TYR A 3 43.57 -9.44 -22.98
CA TYR A 3 42.12 -9.54 -23.17
C TYR A 3 41.60 -8.15 -23.55
N ILE A 4 41.26 -7.96 -24.82
CA ILE A 4 40.52 -6.79 -25.28
C ILE A 4 39.07 -7.02 -24.86
N PHE A 5 38.62 -6.31 -23.82
CA PHE A 5 37.20 -6.19 -23.52
C PHE A 5 36.55 -5.41 -24.66
N THR A 6 35.91 -6.13 -25.59
CA THR A 6 35.04 -5.52 -26.59
C THR A 6 33.85 -4.92 -25.86
N SER A 7 33.76 -3.59 -25.86
CA SER A 7 32.59 -2.84 -25.40
C SER A 7 31.32 -3.42 -26.04
N PRO A 8 30.28 -3.76 -25.25
CA PRO A 8 29.05 -4.29 -25.81
C PRO A 8 28.40 -3.27 -26.73
N ASN A 9 28.03 -3.71 -27.94
CA ASN A 9 27.40 -2.89 -28.96
C ASN A 9 26.11 -2.27 -28.38
N PRO A 10 25.88 -0.95 -28.52
CA PRO A 10 24.71 -0.27 -27.92
C PRO A 10 23.36 -0.77 -28.47
N PHE A 11 23.38 -1.49 -29.59
CA PHE A 11 22.20 -2.11 -30.19
C PHE A 11 21.75 -3.38 -29.45
N GLU A 12 22.69 -4.18 -28.91
CA GLU A 12 22.34 -5.39 -28.16
C GLU A 12 21.78 -5.04 -26.77
N LEU A 13 22.34 -4.02 -26.11
CA LEU A 13 21.82 -3.48 -24.84
C LEU A 13 20.35 -3.02 -24.94
N LYS A 14 19.93 -2.46 -26.09
CA LYS A 14 18.53 -2.08 -26.32
C LYS A 14 17.59 -3.28 -26.41
N LEU A 15 18.03 -4.37 -27.03
CA LEU A 15 17.23 -5.59 -27.21
C LEU A 15 17.00 -6.32 -25.88
N TYR A 16 18.04 -6.40 -25.04
CA TYR A 16 17.94 -6.99 -23.69
C TYR A 16 17.07 -6.16 -22.75
N GLY A 17 17.15 -4.82 -22.82
CA GLY A 17 16.29 -3.94 -22.03
C GLY A 17 14.80 -4.09 -22.34
N TRP A 18 14.44 -4.35 -23.60
CA TRP A 18 13.06 -4.60 -24.02
C TRP A 18 12.49 -5.93 -23.53
N TRP A 19 13.33 -6.97 -23.41
CA TRP A 19 12.92 -8.26 -22.83
C TRP A 19 12.77 -8.21 -21.30
N LEU A 20 13.53 -7.35 -20.62
CA LEU A 20 13.43 -7.19 -19.16
C LEU A 20 12.30 -6.25 -18.73
N LEU A 21 11.85 -5.34 -19.61
CA LEU A 21 10.72 -4.45 -19.37
C LEU A 21 9.44 -5.18 -18.89
N PRO A 22 8.93 -6.23 -19.56
CA PRO A 22 7.73 -6.93 -19.09
C PRO A 22 7.95 -7.59 -17.72
N VAL A 23 9.15 -8.08 -17.43
CA VAL A 23 9.49 -8.67 -16.12
C VAL A 23 9.48 -7.60 -15.03
N GLY A 24 10.09 -6.45 -15.28
CA GLY A 24 10.10 -5.32 -14.34
C GLY A 24 8.70 -4.77 -14.06
N VAL A 25 7.87 -4.63 -15.10
CA VAL A 25 6.46 -4.22 -14.96
C VAL A 25 5.67 -5.26 -14.18
N ALA A 26 5.83 -6.55 -14.47
CA ALA A 26 5.15 -7.62 -13.76
C ALA A 26 5.51 -7.64 -12.27
N ILE A 27 6.79 -7.46 -11.92
CA ILE A 27 7.24 -7.36 -10.53
C ILE A 27 6.60 -6.14 -9.86
N GLY A 28 6.65 -4.97 -10.49
CA GLY A 28 6.05 -3.74 -9.96
C GLY A 28 4.55 -3.86 -9.70
N LEU A 29 3.80 -4.46 -10.64
CA LEU A 29 2.37 -4.74 -10.48
C LEU A 29 2.09 -5.76 -9.37
N THR A 30 2.90 -6.81 -9.28
CA THR A 30 2.73 -7.85 -8.25
C THR A 30 2.95 -7.28 -6.85
N PHE A 31 3.97 -6.44 -6.66
CA PHE A 31 4.20 -5.75 -5.39
C PHE A 31 3.13 -4.70 -5.10
N GLY A 32 2.67 -3.96 -6.13
CA GLY A 32 1.66 -2.93 -5.98
C GLY A 32 0.27 -3.44 -5.60
N THR A 33 -0.11 -4.61 -6.09
CA THR A 33 -1.45 -5.22 -5.85
C THR A 33 -1.51 -6.08 -4.59
N ARG A 34 -0.37 -6.33 -3.93
CA ARG A 34 -0.33 -7.17 -2.74
C ARG A 34 -1.11 -6.53 -1.59
N LYS A 35 -2.05 -7.29 -1.03
CA LYS A 35 -2.78 -6.90 0.18
C LYS A 35 -1.94 -7.21 1.42
N PHE A 36 -1.89 -6.27 2.34
CA PHE A 36 -1.26 -6.41 3.64
C PHE A 36 -2.27 -6.15 4.75
N GLN A 37 -1.97 -6.72 5.90
CA GLN A 37 -2.76 -6.58 7.10
C GLN A 37 -1.84 -6.07 8.22
N LEU A 38 -2.11 -4.85 8.67
CA LEU A 38 -1.49 -4.27 9.85
C LEU A 38 -2.32 -4.64 11.07
N VAL A 39 -1.66 -5.16 12.10
CA VAL A 39 -2.31 -5.53 13.36
C VAL A 39 -1.67 -4.74 14.50
N ILE A 40 -2.43 -3.85 15.11
CA ILE A 40 -2.01 -3.02 16.24
C ILE A 40 -2.66 -3.61 17.48
N SER A 41 -1.85 -4.18 18.38
CA SER A 41 -2.33 -4.93 19.56
C SER A 41 -1.92 -4.32 20.91
N ASP A 42 -1.10 -3.28 20.91
CA ASP A 42 -0.44 -2.77 22.12
C ASP A 42 -0.75 -1.28 22.33
N THR A 43 -2.03 -0.93 22.37
CA THR A 43 -2.48 0.46 22.59
C THR A 43 -3.67 0.52 23.53
N ASN A 44 -3.53 1.31 24.60
CA ASN A 44 -4.57 1.53 25.61
C ASN A 44 -5.79 2.30 25.07
N ASP A 45 -5.62 3.05 23.98
CA ASP A 45 -6.64 3.94 23.43
C ASP A 45 -6.98 3.59 21.97
N GLN A 46 -7.73 2.50 21.79
CA GLN A 46 -8.06 1.95 20.48
C GLN A 46 -8.93 2.90 19.65
N GLU A 47 -9.86 3.61 20.27
CA GLU A 47 -10.74 4.55 19.56
C GLU A 47 -9.93 5.67 18.92
N LYS A 48 -8.91 6.17 19.62
CA LYS A 48 -8.00 7.20 19.12
C LYS A 48 -7.21 6.73 17.90
N VAL A 49 -6.68 5.51 17.95
CA VAL A 49 -5.96 4.91 16.81
C VAL A 49 -6.88 4.70 15.62
N LYS A 50 -8.13 4.26 15.86
CA LYS A 50 -9.15 4.15 14.82
C LYS A 50 -9.43 5.51 14.18
N GLN A 51 -9.66 6.55 14.96
CA GLN A 51 -9.90 7.90 14.44
C GLN A 51 -8.72 8.44 13.63
N TRP A 52 -7.48 8.29 14.11
CA TRP A 52 -6.30 8.68 13.36
C TRP A 52 -6.15 7.92 12.06
N THR A 53 -6.48 6.63 12.07
CA THR A 53 -6.45 5.80 10.88
C THR A 53 -7.47 6.28 9.85
N LEU A 54 -8.72 6.51 10.28
CA LEU A 54 -9.77 7.02 9.40
C LEU A 54 -9.41 8.40 8.84
N GLN A 55 -8.85 9.28 9.66
CA GLN A 55 -8.38 10.59 9.21
C GLN A 55 -7.29 10.47 8.15
N PHE A 56 -6.26 9.66 8.41
CA PHE A 56 -5.16 9.45 7.46
C PHE A 56 -5.68 8.88 6.13
N LEU A 57 -6.60 7.92 6.18
CA LEU A 57 -7.19 7.33 4.97
C LEU A 57 -8.05 8.33 4.19
N SER A 58 -8.81 9.17 4.89
CA SER A 58 -9.59 10.25 4.29
C SER A 58 -8.70 11.29 3.59
N GLU A 59 -7.62 11.72 4.25
CA GLU A 59 -6.61 12.63 3.66
C GLU A 59 -5.92 12.03 2.42
N ASN A 60 -5.82 10.70 2.34
CA ASN A 60 -5.29 10.00 1.17
C ASN A 60 -6.33 9.78 0.05
N GLY A 61 -7.54 10.31 0.19
CA GLY A 61 -8.59 10.30 -0.82
C GLY A 61 -9.47 9.04 -0.81
N LEU A 62 -9.55 8.34 0.32
CA LEU A 62 -10.53 7.28 0.51
C LEU A 62 -11.82 7.82 1.13
N ASN A 63 -12.95 7.31 0.69
CA ASN A 63 -14.26 7.64 1.23
C ASN A 63 -14.83 6.46 2.02
N VAL A 64 -15.61 6.74 3.05
CA VAL A 64 -16.27 5.69 3.84
C VAL A 64 -17.42 5.12 3.01
N LYS A 65 -17.32 3.85 2.65
CA LYS A 65 -18.37 3.14 1.91
C LYS A 65 -19.39 2.53 2.85
N ASP A 66 -18.88 1.89 3.90
CA ASP A 66 -19.68 1.20 4.89
C ASP A 66 -19.04 1.38 6.27
N SER A 67 -19.86 1.55 7.28
CA SER A 67 -19.42 1.77 8.65
C SER A 67 -20.35 1.06 9.61
N ASN A 68 -19.86 -0.03 10.17
CA ASN A 68 -20.42 -0.73 11.32
C ASN A 68 -19.66 -0.30 12.59
N GLU A 69 -20.20 -0.60 13.77
CA GLU A 69 -19.61 -0.22 15.06
C GLU A 69 -18.15 -0.69 15.18
N ASN A 70 -17.87 -1.91 14.71
CA ASN A 70 -16.55 -2.56 14.82
C ASN A 70 -15.77 -2.64 13.51
N GLU A 71 -16.37 -2.28 12.37
CA GLU A 71 -15.71 -2.41 11.07
C GLU A 71 -16.09 -1.24 10.17
N THR A 72 -15.06 -0.56 9.64
CA THR A 72 -15.23 0.52 8.69
C THR A 72 -14.52 0.15 7.40
N THR A 73 -15.26 0.09 6.30
CA THR A 73 -14.69 -0.16 4.98
C THR A 73 -14.63 1.15 4.20
N LEU A 74 -13.44 1.48 3.73
CA LEU A 74 -13.16 2.65 2.93
C LEU A 74 -12.82 2.24 1.50
N GLU A 75 -13.27 3.07 0.57
CA GLU A 75 -13.13 2.91 -0.87
C GLU A 75 -12.32 4.07 -1.43
N SER A 76 -11.32 3.77 -2.26
CA SER A 76 -10.55 4.79 -2.97
C SER A 76 -11.43 5.48 -4.03
N LEU A 77 -11.52 6.81 -3.98
CA LEU A 77 -12.24 7.62 -4.99
C LEU A 77 -11.49 7.72 -6.32
N LYS A 78 -10.31 7.12 -6.44
CA LYS A 78 -9.48 7.21 -7.64
C LYS A 78 -10.07 6.36 -8.76
N ASN A 79 -10.77 7.03 -9.67
CA ASN A 79 -11.12 6.47 -10.96
C ASN A 79 -9.86 6.41 -11.85
N TYR A 80 -9.26 5.23 -11.96
CA TYR A 80 -8.23 4.97 -12.95
C TYR A 80 -8.81 5.06 -14.37
N ASN A 81 -7.99 5.43 -15.35
CA ASN A 81 -8.36 5.34 -16.77
C ASN A 81 -8.86 3.92 -17.09
N ARG A 82 -9.82 3.80 -18.02
CA ARG A 82 -10.53 2.55 -18.36
C ARG A 82 -9.63 1.34 -18.65
N LEU A 83 -8.40 1.57 -19.13
CA LEU A 83 -7.41 0.51 -19.40
C LEU A 83 -6.84 -0.10 -18.11
N PHE A 84 -6.76 0.69 -17.04
CA PHE A 84 -6.17 0.31 -15.77
C PHE A 84 -7.23 -0.03 -14.72
N SER A 85 -8.49 0.41 -14.89
CA SER A 85 -9.58 0.07 -13.97
C SER A 85 -9.80 -1.44 -13.85
N ASN A 86 -9.63 -2.20 -14.94
CA ASN A 86 -9.79 -3.66 -14.93
C ASN A 86 -8.65 -4.39 -14.22
N TRP A 87 -7.46 -3.78 -14.14
CA TRP A 87 -6.27 -4.42 -13.55
C TRP A 87 -6.09 -4.03 -12.08
N PHE A 88 -6.44 -2.80 -11.70
CA PHE A 88 -6.26 -2.31 -10.34
C PHE A 88 -7.55 -2.27 -9.53
N GLY A 89 -8.71 -2.25 -10.19
CA GLY A 89 -10.01 -2.22 -9.54
C GLY A 89 -10.19 -1.02 -8.61
N THR A 90 -11.27 -1.08 -7.82
CA THR A 90 -11.47 -0.16 -6.69
C THR A 90 -10.67 -0.66 -5.50
N GLU A 91 -9.71 0.14 -5.01
CA GLU A 91 -8.95 -0.20 -3.81
C GLU A 91 -9.88 -0.12 -2.59
N LEU A 92 -10.01 -1.23 -1.86
CA LEU A 92 -10.79 -1.33 -0.63
C LEU A 92 -9.84 -1.48 0.55
N ILE A 93 -10.10 -0.71 1.61
CA ILE A 93 -9.40 -0.77 2.87
C ILE A 93 -10.42 -1.07 3.97
N SER A 94 -10.17 -2.12 4.75
CA SER A 94 -11.00 -2.50 5.89
C SER A 94 -10.28 -2.15 7.18
N VAL A 95 -10.90 -1.36 8.04
CA VAL A 95 -10.44 -1.06 9.39
C VAL A 95 -11.37 -1.78 10.36
N ARG A 96 -10.89 -2.84 10.99
CA ARG A 96 -11.65 -3.65 11.93
C ARG A 96 -11.09 -3.50 13.33
N GLN A 97 -11.95 -3.11 14.26
CA GLN A 97 -11.66 -3.08 15.69
C GLN A 97 -12.14 -4.38 16.33
N THR A 98 -11.32 -4.92 17.21
CA THR A 98 -11.63 -6.07 18.07
C THR A 98 -11.11 -5.76 19.47
N ASP A 99 -11.61 -6.46 20.50
CA ASP A 99 -11.44 -6.13 21.93
C ASP A 99 -10.01 -5.76 22.35
N ALA A 100 -8.98 -6.36 21.74
CA ALA A 100 -7.57 -6.09 22.07
C ALA A 100 -6.73 -5.56 20.89
N LYS A 101 -7.30 -5.38 19.70
CA LYS A 101 -6.49 -5.03 18.52
C LYS A 101 -7.29 -4.34 17.42
N ILE A 102 -6.59 -3.50 16.67
CA ILE A 102 -7.07 -2.91 15.44
C ILE A 102 -6.38 -3.59 14.28
N ILE A 103 -7.18 -4.07 13.33
CA ILE A 103 -6.76 -4.75 12.13
C ILE A 103 -7.06 -3.85 10.94
N ILE A 104 -6.04 -3.44 10.21
CA ILE A 104 -6.21 -2.65 8.99
C ILE A 104 -5.73 -3.48 7.81
N GLY A 105 -6.63 -3.79 6.89
CA GLY A 105 -6.37 -4.58 5.68
C GLY A 105 -6.49 -3.72 4.43
N GLY A 106 -5.52 -3.77 3.52
CA GLY A 106 -5.53 -2.94 2.33
C GLY A 106 -4.31 -3.11 1.41
N PRO A 107 -4.16 -2.24 0.40
CA PRO A 107 -2.99 -2.22 -0.46
C PRO A 107 -1.72 -1.92 0.34
N PHE A 108 -0.63 -2.65 0.10
CA PHE A 108 0.66 -2.48 0.79
C PHE A 108 1.05 -1.01 0.93
N ARG A 109 1.03 -0.25 -0.18
CA ARG A 109 1.48 1.14 -0.25
C ARG A 109 0.78 2.07 0.76
N LEU A 110 -0.48 1.82 1.05
CA LEU A 110 -1.27 2.63 1.98
C LEU A 110 -1.13 2.12 3.41
N VAL A 111 -1.15 0.79 3.59
CA VAL A 111 -1.00 0.15 4.91
C VAL A 111 0.38 0.42 5.52
N ASP A 112 1.43 0.38 4.70
CA ASP A 112 2.83 0.63 5.11
C ASP A 112 3.01 2.08 5.60
N ARG A 113 2.55 3.06 4.81
CA ARG A 113 2.57 4.48 5.22
C ARG A 113 1.72 4.77 6.45
N LEU A 114 0.59 4.08 6.58
CA LEU A 114 -0.24 4.18 7.76
C LEU A 114 0.48 3.62 8.99
N ALA A 115 1.19 2.49 8.86
CA ALA A 115 1.99 1.92 9.94
C ALA A 115 3.04 2.92 10.43
N ASP A 116 3.77 3.56 9.51
CA ASP A 116 4.75 4.61 9.86
C ASP A 116 4.10 5.80 10.57
N SER A 117 2.94 6.26 10.06
CA SER A 117 2.21 7.39 10.66
C SER A 117 1.72 7.07 12.07
N VAL A 118 1.18 5.87 12.27
CA VAL A 118 0.68 5.42 13.58
C VAL A 118 1.83 5.18 14.55
N ASP A 119 2.92 4.53 14.13
CA ASP A 119 4.11 4.32 14.98
C ASP A 119 4.70 5.67 15.43
N THR A 120 4.77 6.64 14.52
CA THR A 120 5.22 7.99 14.84
C THR A 120 4.33 8.64 15.91
N LYS A 121 3.01 8.61 15.73
CA LYS A 121 2.06 9.18 16.70
C LYS A 121 2.14 8.50 18.07
N LEU A 122 2.23 7.17 18.10
CA LEU A 122 2.36 6.39 19.34
C LEU A 122 3.68 6.69 20.08
N ARG A 123 4.78 6.93 19.36
CA ARG A 123 6.06 7.32 19.98
C ARG A 123 6.01 8.70 20.63
N TYR A 124 5.29 9.65 20.03
CA TYR A 124 5.16 11.00 20.58
C TYR A 124 4.30 11.04 21.86
N GLU A 125 3.34 10.13 22.02
CA GLU A 125 2.51 10.05 23.23
C GLU A 125 3.20 9.39 24.43
N LYS A 126 4.23 8.57 24.20
CA LYS A 126 4.99 7.94 25.29
C LYS A 126 6.03 8.86 25.95
N ARG A 127 6.22 10.09 25.45
CA ARG A 127 7.12 11.10 26.01
C ARG A 127 6.35 12.13 26.83
#